data_AF-A0A9X2YRU9-F1
#
_entry.id   AF-A0A9X2YRU9-F1
#
_cell.length_a   1.000
_cell.length_b   1.000
_cell.length_c   1.000
_cell.angle_alpha   90.00
_cell.angle_beta   90.00
_cell.angle_gamma   90.00
#
_symmetry.space_group_name_H-M   'P 1'
#
loop_
_entity.id
_entity.type
_entity.pdbx_description
1 polymer ?
#
loop_
_entity_poly.entity_id
_entity_poly.type
_entity_poly.pdbx_seq_one_letter_code
_entity_poly.pdbx_strand_id
1 'polypeptide(L)'
;VTYMIDGRFAHQDSHGGGGLITDGATQWMTAGSGILHIETPPAELVESGGLFHGVQLWVNLPSKDKFASPRYQSIEGRAVTLLSSEDGGALVRVIAGDIDGQRGPGQTHTPITLAHATVAPGARLDLPWDRGYNALVYVLS
;
A
#
# COMPACT_ATOMS: atom_id res chain seq x y z
N VAL A 1 5.30 -3.12 -3.42
CA VAL A 1 4.04 -2.76 -2.75
C VAL A 1 3.18 -2.10 -3.79
N THR A 2 2.03 -2.69 -4.09
CA THR A 2 1.05 -2.15 -5.05
C THR A 2 -0.19 -1.78 -4.27
N TYR A 3 -0.49 -0.48 -4.17
CA TYR A 3 -1.66 0.05 -3.47
C TYR A 3 -2.64 0.61 -4.50
N MET A 4 -3.87 0.09 -4.51
CA MET A 4 -4.92 0.55 -5.41
C MET A 4 -5.79 1.59 -4.70
N ILE A 5 -5.92 2.76 -5.32
CA ILE A 5 -6.83 3.82 -4.87
C ILE A 5 -8.19 3.58 -5.51
N ASP A 6 -8.22 3.53 -6.85
CA ASP A 6 -9.41 3.26 -7.65
C ASP A 6 -9.11 2.26 -8.77
N GLY A 7 -10.02 1.33 -8.98
CA GLY A 7 -9.96 0.31 -10.02
C GLY A 7 -9.48 -1.04 -9.51
N ARG A 8 -9.13 -1.91 -10.46
CA ARG A 8 -8.79 -3.31 -10.17
C ARG A 8 -7.55 -3.75 -10.93
N PHE A 9 -6.78 -4.62 -10.29
CA PHE A 9 -5.54 -5.15 -10.85
C PHE A 9 -5.43 -6.64 -10.59
N ALA A 10 -5.24 -7.42 -11.64
CA ALA A 10 -4.94 -8.84 -11.51
C ALA A 10 -3.42 -9.01 -11.41
N HIS A 11 -2.99 -9.85 -10.46
CA HIS A 11 -1.60 -10.27 -10.39
C HIS A 11 -1.51 -11.80 -10.37
N GLN A 12 -0.41 -12.32 -10.90
CA GLN A 12 -0.07 -13.73 -10.88
C GLN A 12 1.45 -13.89 -10.83
N ASP A 13 1.94 -14.94 -10.18
CA ASP A 13 3.37 -15.18 -10.03
C ASP A 13 3.79 -16.65 -10.20
N SER A 14 5.11 -16.84 -10.32
CA SER A 14 5.74 -18.14 -10.53
C SER A 14 5.68 -19.09 -9.33
N HIS A 15 5.25 -18.63 -8.16
CA HIS A 15 5.10 -19.45 -6.95
C HIS A 15 3.65 -19.91 -6.75
N GLY A 16 2.80 -19.73 -7.77
CA GLY A 16 1.39 -20.10 -7.75
C GLY A 16 0.51 -19.11 -6.99
N GLY A 17 1.07 -17.98 -6.56
CA GLY A 17 0.31 -16.87 -6.01
C GLY A 17 -0.37 -16.07 -7.11
N GLY A 18 -1.28 -15.21 -6.67
CA GLY A 18 -2.11 -14.40 -7.55
C GLY A 18 -3.33 -13.88 -6.83
N GLY A 19 -4.03 -12.96 -7.46
CA GLY A 19 -5.21 -12.35 -6.88
C GLY A 19 -5.66 -11.10 -7.60
N LEU A 20 -6.80 -10.59 -7.15
CA LEU A 20 -7.33 -9.32 -7.59
C LEU A 20 -7.11 -8.29 -6.49
N ILE A 21 -6.43 -7.21 -6.82
CA ILE A 21 -6.28 -6.04 -5.95
C ILE A 21 -7.37 -5.06 -6.37
N THR A 22 -8.25 -4.69 -5.44
CA THR A 22 -9.38 -3.79 -5.71
C THR A 22 -9.22 -2.47 -4.95
N ASP A 23 -10.19 -1.57 -5.05
CA ASP A 23 -10.25 -0.28 -4.38
C ASP A 23 -9.80 -0.35 -2.90
N GLY A 24 -8.83 0.48 -2.56
CA GLY A 24 -8.24 0.57 -1.22
C GLY A 24 -7.39 -0.64 -0.79
N ALA A 25 -7.33 -1.72 -1.58
CA ALA A 25 -6.54 -2.89 -1.23
C ALA A 25 -5.05 -2.70 -1.57
N THR A 26 -4.20 -3.40 -0.83
CA THR A 26 -2.75 -3.39 -1.04
C THR A 26 -2.22 -4.79 -1.19
N GLN A 27 -1.39 -5.00 -2.21
CA GLN A 27 -0.52 -6.16 -2.30
C GLN A 27 0.88 -5.79 -1.82
N TRP A 28 1.32 -6.43 -0.73
CA TRP A 28 2.68 -6.29 -0.21
C TRP A 28 3.52 -7.51 -0.60
N MET A 29 4.09 -7.46 -1.78
CA MET A 29 5.03 -8.48 -2.27
C MET A 29 6.43 -8.28 -1.69
N THR A 30 7.01 -9.35 -1.13
CA THR A 30 8.43 -9.46 -0.81
C THR A 30 9.09 -10.36 -1.86
N ALA A 31 9.90 -9.77 -2.75
CA ALA A 31 10.57 -10.51 -3.81
C ALA A 31 11.71 -11.40 -3.29
N GLY A 32 12.48 -10.92 -2.30
CA GLY A 32 13.54 -11.69 -1.65
C GLY A 32 14.53 -12.30 -2.65
N SER A 33 14.72 -13.61 -2.58
CA SER A 33 15.62 -14.37 -3.47
C SER A 33 15.24 -14.32 -4.96
N GLY A 34 14.06 -13.83 -5.31
CA GLY A 34 13.62 -13.60 -6.68
C GLY A 34 12.19 -14.08 -6.94
N ILE A 35 11.47 -13.34 -7.78
CA ILE A 35 10.12 -13.68 -8.21
C ILE A 35 9.90 -13.23 -9.65
N LEU A 36 9.22 -14.07 -10.44
CA LEU A 36 8.68 -13.68 -11.74
C LEU A 36 7.18 -13.49 -11.55
N HIS A 37 6.65 -12.33 -11.96
CA HIS A 37 5.24 -12.00 -11.82
C HIS A 37 4.75 -11.17 -13.00
N ILE A 38 3.43 -11.19 -13.17
CA ILE A 38 2.69 -10.34 -14.10
C ILE A 38 1.62 -9.58 -13.33
N GLU A 39 1.39 -8.36 -13.77
CA GLU A 39 0.55 -7.37 -13.13
C GLU A 39 -0.20 -6.64 -14.26
N THR A 40 -1.49 -6.94 -14.41
CA THR A 40 -2.29 -6.52 -15.57
C THR A 40 -3.68 -6.04 -15.15
N PRO A 41 -4.21 -4.97 -15.78
CA PRO A 41 -5.63 -4.67 -15.67
C PRO A 41 -6.46 -5.88 -16.12
N PRO A 42 -7.58 -6.21 -15.44
CA PRO A 42 -8.50 -7.26 -15.90
C PRO A 42 -9.01 -6.98 -17.32
N ALA A 43 -9.20 -8.03 -18.12
CA ALA A 43 -9.61 -7.89 -19.53
C ALA A 43 -10.90 -7.08 -19.69
N GLU A 44 -11.88 -7.31 -18.81
CA GLU A 44 -13.12 -6.53 -18.77
C GLU A 44 -12.89 -5.02 -18.60
N LEU A 45 -11.89 -4.60 -17.80
CA LEU A 45 -11.55 -3.20 -17.57
C LEU A 45 -10.83 -2.60 -18.78
N VAL A 46 -10.03 -3.40 -19.48
CA VAL A 46 -9.39 -3.00 -20.74
C VAL A 46 -10.43 -2.77 -21.84
N GLU A 47 -11.46 -3.62 -21.90
CA GLU A 47 -12.54 -3.52 -22.88
C GLU A 47 -13.54 -2.40 -22.57
N SER A 48 -13.98 -2.28 -21.31
CA SER A 48 -14.95 -1.26 -20.90
C SER A 48 -14.34 0.14 -20.79
N GLY A 49 -13.02 0.22 -20.66
CA GLY A 49 -12.35 1.39 -20.12
C GLY A 49 -12.67 1.57 -18.62
N GLY A 50 -11.95 2.48 -17.98
CA GLY A 50 -12.14 2.75 -16.55
C GLY A 50 -10.94 3.44 -15.93
N LEU A 51 -11.11 3.87 -14.68
CA LEU A 51 -10.02 4.45 -13.92
C LEU A 51 -9.12 3.32 -13.39
N PHE A 52 -7.83 3.48 -13.64
CA PHE A 52 -6.78 2.67 -13.02
C PHE A 52 -5.84 3.62 -12.28
N HIS A 53 -6.01 3.70 -10.96
CA HIS A 53 -5.31 4.66 -10.13
C HIS A 53 -4.73 3.96 -8.90
N GLY A 54 -3.41 3.93 -8.83
CA GLY A 54 -2.69 3.28 -7.75
C GLY A 54 -1.23 3.71 -7.71
N VAL A 55 -0.54 3.26 -6.67
CA VAL A 55 0.87 3.55 -6.43
C VAL A 55 1.62 2.24 -6.33
N GLN A 56 2.74 2.16 -7.03
CA GLN A 56 3.71 1.09 -6.85
C GLN A 56 4.96 1.63 -6.16
N LEU A 57 5.20 1.13 -4.94
CA LEU A 57 6.35 1.49 -4.12
C LEU A 57 7.29 0.29 -3.95
N TRP A 58 8.58 0.50 -4.21
CA TRP A 58 9.63 -0.47 -3.95
C TRP A 58 10.34 -0.11 -2.65
N VAL A 59 10.32 -1.06 -1.71
CA VAL A 59 10.95 -0.90 -0.39
C VAL A 59 12.14 -1.84 -0.33
N ASN A 60 13.32 -1.31 -0.06
CA ASN A 60 14.54 -2.11 0.04
C ASN A 60 14.47 -3.06 1.25
N LEU A 61 15.05 -4.26 1.09
CA LEU A 61 15.27 -5.20 2.18
C LEU A 61 16.65 -5.00 2.82
N PRO A 62 16.76 -5.15 4.16
CA PRO A 62 18.05 -5.22 4.83
C PRO A 62 18.90 -6.36 4.27
N SER A 63 20.23 -6.24 4.32
CA SER A 63 21.17 -7.22 3.75
C SER A 63 20.84 -8.67 4.15
N LYS A 64 20.56 -8.90 5.44
CA LYS A 64 20.21 -10.22 6.00
C LYS A 64 18.94 -10.85 5.41
N ASP A 65 18.03 -10.04 4.87
CA ASP A 65 16.72 -10.49 4.38
C ASP A 65 16.65 -10.53 2.85
N LYS A 66 17.71 -10.12 2.14
CA LYS A 66 17.72 -10.03 0.67
C LYS A 66 17.47 -11.36 -0.04
N PHE A 67 17.75 -12.49 0.61
CA PHE A 67 17.51 -13.83 0.07
C PHE A 67 16.39 -14.58 0.80
N ALA A 68 15.52 -13.86 1.54
CA ALA A 68 14.34 -14.47 2.13
C ALA A 68 13.45 -15.11 1.05
N SER A 69 12.72 -16.17 1.40
CA SER A 69 11.76 -16.77 0.49
C SER A 69 10.70 -15.75 0.07
N PRO A 70 10.32 -15.70 -1.22
CA PRO A 70 9.30 -14.77 -1.69
C PRO A 70 7.98 -14.99 -0.95
N ARG A 71 7.26 -13.89 -0.67
CA ARG A 71 5.93 -13.97 -0.05
C ARG A 71 5.02 -12.82 -0.43
N TYR A 72 3.73 -13.07 -0.29
CA TYR A 72 2.67 -12.09 -0.49
C TYR A 72 1.93 -11.79 0.81
N GLN A 73 1.47 -10.56 0.93
CA GLN A 73 0.47 -10.16 1.91
C GLN A 73 -0.63 -9.42 1.16
N SER A 74 -1.82 -9.99 1.14
CA SER A 74 -3.01 -9.33 0.62
C SER A 74 -3.68 -8.59 1.76
N ILE A 75 -3.75 -7.27 1.63
CA ILE A 75 -4.37 -6.39 2.62
C ILE A 75 -5.63 -5.83 1.97
N GLU A 76 -6.78 -6.33 2.40
CA GLU A 76 -8.07 -5.82 1.94
C GLU A 76 -8.26 -4.37 2.36
N GLY A 77 -8.91 -3.55 1.51
CA GLY A 77 -9.12 -2.13 1.82
C GLY A 77 -9.88 -1.87 3.11
N ARG A 78 -10.76 -2.80 3.51
CA ARG A 78 -11.48 -2.76 4.80
C ARG A 78 -10.65 -3.18 6.02
N ALA A 79 -9.48 -3.77 5.81
CA ALA A 79 -8.62 -4.28 6.88
C ALA A 79 -7.59 -3.25 7.36
N VAL A 80 -7.45 -2.11 6.67
CA VAL A 80 -6.55 -1.04 7.07
C VAL A 80 -7.07 -0.33 8.32
N THR A 81 -6.14 0.21 9.10
CA THR A 81 -6.48 1.04 10.26
C THR A 81 -6.86 2.43 9.77
N LEU A 82 -8.03 2.91 10.19
CA LEU A 82 -8.56 4.22 9.80
C LEU A 82 -8.42 5.22 10.95
N LEU A 83 -7.88 6.39 10.64
CA LEU A 83 -7.80 7.54 11.55
C LEU A 83 -8.47 8.74 10.91
N SER A 84 -8.90 9.69 11.73
CA SER A 84 -9.37 11.00 11.27
C SER A 84 -8.64 12.12 12.00
N SER A 85 -8.57 13.29 11.36
CA SER A 85 -8.25 14.52 12.11
C SER A 85 -9.32 14.79 13.16
N GLU A 86 -8.99 15.62 14.16
CA GLU A 86 -9.92 15.97 15.25
C GLU A 86 -11.21 16.61 14.72
N ASP A 87 -11.11 17.40 13.65
CA ASP A 87 -12.25 18.06 12.99
C ASP A 87 -12.98 17.15 11.98
N GLY A 88 -12.51 15.92 11.76
CA GLY A 88 -13.04 14.98 10.77
C GLY A 88 -12.79 15.39 9.31
N GLY A 89 -12.03 16.46 9.06
CA GLY A 89 -11.73 16.99 7.73
C GLY A 89 -10.68 16.19 6.95
N ALA A 90 -9.98 15.26 7.61
CA ALA A 90 -9.03 14.35 6.98
C ALA A 90 -9.30 12.90 7.39
N LEU A 91 -9.15 11.98 6.42
CA LEU A 91 -9.20 10.54 6.62
C LEU A 91 -7.83 9.94 6.29
N VAL A 92 -7.25 9.19 7.21
CA VAL A 92 -5.95 8.53 7.05
C VAL A 92 -6.14 7.02 7.08
N ARG A 93 -5.64 6.35 6.04
CA ARG A 93 -5.59 4.89 5.94
C ARG A 93 -4.17 4.44 6.24
N VAL A 94 -3.94 3.82 7.39
CA VAL A 94 -2.63 3.27 7.77
C VAL A 94 -2.51 1.86 7.21
N ILE A 95 -1.71 1.71 6.16
CA ILE A 95 -1.55 0.45 5.42
C ILE A 95 -0.48 -0.43 6.08
N ALA A 96 0.62 0.18 6.50
CA ALA A 96 1.70 -0.50 7.22
C ALA A 96 2.42 0.48 8.17
N GLY A 97 3.12 -0.06 9.16
CA GLY A 97 3.79 0.72 10.18
C GLY A 97 2.84 1.23 11.25
N ASP A 98 3.17 2.38 11.83
CA ASP A 98 2.49 2.94 13.00
C ASP A 98 2.37 4.45 12.87
N ILE A 99 1.23 4.99 13.30
CA ILE A 99 1.00 6.41 13.51
C ILE A 99 0.36 6.57 14.88
N ASP A 100 1.07 7.19 15.82
CA ASP A 100 0.58 7.47 17.18
C ASP A 100 0.03 6.22 17.91
N GLY A 101 0.72 5.08 17.77
CA GLY A 101 0.32 3.80 18.35
C GLY A 101 -0.76 3.05 17.56
N GLN A 102 -1.24 3.63 16.46
CA GLN A 102 -2.23 3.02 15.58
C GLN A 102 -1.53 2.31 14.43
N ARG A 103 -1.53 0.97 14.51
CA ARG A 103 -0.76 0.11 13.61
C ARG A 103 -1.55 -0.30 12.37
N GLY A 104 -0.93 -0.22 11.20
CA GLY A 104 -1.45 -0.79 9.96
C GLY A 104 -1.25 -2.30 9.88
N PRO A 105 -2.06 -3.03 9.10
CA PRO A 105 -2.00 -4.50 9.01
C PRO A 105 -0.77 -5.04 8.27
N GLY A 106 -0.09 -4.22 7.45
CA GLY A 106 1.06 -4.66 6.66
C GLY A 106 2.30 -4.96 7.49
N GLN A 107 2.85 -6.17 7.35
CA GLN A 107 4.09 -6.56 8.00
C GLN A 107 5.29 -6.15 7.14
N THR A 108 6.31 -5.58 7.78
CA THR A 108 7.47 -5.01 7.07
C THR A 108 8.78 -5.63 7.55
N HIS A 109 9.79 -5.66 6.68
CA HIS A 109 11.16 -6.04 7.03
C HIS A 109 12.00 -4.83 7.44
N THR A 110 11.79 -3.74 6.72
CA THR A 110 12.37 -2.43 7.01
C THR A 110 11.32 -1.64 7.78
N PRO A 111 11.63 -1.05 8.94
CA PRO A 111 10.71 -0.16 9.62
C PRO A 111 10.27 0.98 8.69
N ILE A 112 8.97 1.07 8.44
CA ILE A 112 8.36 2.05 7.54
C ILE A 112 6.90 2.24 7.92
N THR A 113 6.42 3.48 7.81
CA THR A 113 4.99 3.79 7.83
C THR A 113 4.56 4.15 6.41
N LEU A 114 3.52 3.47 5.92
CA LEU A 114 2.86 3.78 4.66
C LEU A 114 1.40 4.10 4.96
N ALA A 115 0.98 5.33 4.65
CA ALA A 115 -0.38 5.77 4.83
C ALA A 115 -0.87 6.60 3.63
N HIS A 116 -2.17 6.50 3.34
CA HIS A 116 -2.85 7.35 2.37
C HIS A 116 -3.83 8.25 3.12
N ALA A 117 -3.62 9.57 3.00
CA ALA A 117 -4.50 10.57 3.58
C ALA A 117 -5.34 11.27 2.50
N THR A 118 -6.63 11.40 2.75
CA THR A 118 -7.55 12.26 1.99
C THR A 118 -7.86 13.47 2.87
N VAL A 119 -7.57 14.68 2.40
CA VAL A 119 -7.75 15.92 3.16
C VAL A 119 -8.75 16.81 2.44
N ALA A 120 -9.84 17.17 3.11
CA ALA A 120 -10.88 18.03 2.54
C ALA A 120 -10.37 19.47 2.33
N PRO A 121 -10.96 20.23 1.39
CA PRO A 121 -10.62 21.64 1.20
C PRO A 121 -10.71 22.44 2.50
N GLY A 122 -9.62 23.13 2.86
CA GLY A 122 -9.54 23.94 4.08
C GLY A 122 -9.24 23.16 5.37
N ALA A 123 -9.24 21.83 5.34
CA ALA A 123 -8.84 21.02 6.49
C ALA A 123 -7.31 21.00 6.67
N ARG A 124 -6.86 20.66 7.88
CA ARG A 124 -5.45 20.49 8.23
C ARG A 124 -5.23 19.11 8.84
N LEU A 125 -4.13 18.47 8.44
CA LEU A 125 -3.70 17.19 8.97
C LEU A 125 -2.30 17.33 9.57
N ASP A 126 -2.20 17.15 10.89
CA ASP A 126 -0.94 17.08 11.62
C ASP A 126 -0.74 15.64 12.13
N LEU A 127 0.34 14.99 11.73
CA LEU A 127 0.65 13.61 12.13
C LEU A 127 2.04 13.55 12.79
N PRO A 128 2.16 12.89 13.96
CA PRO A 128 3.47 12.61 14.53
C PRO A 128 4.20 11.57 13.66
N TRP A 129 5.53 11.66 13.62
CA TRP A 129 6.36 10.68 12.94
C TRP A 129 7.74 10.59 13.61
N ASP A 130 8.42 9.46 13.44
CA ASP A 130 9.78 9.26 13.93
C ASP A 130 10.77 10.06 13.08
N ARG A 131 11.39 11.08 13.68
CA ARG A 131 12.39 11.94 13.03
C ARG A 131 13.70 11.22 12.69
N GLY A 132 13.90 10.00 13.18
CA GLY A 132 14.99 9.13 12.75
C GLY A 132 14.77 8.51 11.37
N TYR A 133 13.55 8.58 10.82
CA TYR A 133 13.24 8.05 9.49
C TYR A 133 13.41 9.11 8.41
N ASN A 134 13.46 8.66 7.16
CA ASN A 134 13.23 9.54 6.02
C ASN A 134 11.72 9.72 5.83
N ALA A 135 11.28 10.93 5.50
CA ALA A 135 9.89 11.23 5.14
C ALA A 135 9.77 11.60 3.66
N LEU A 136 8.67 11.17 3.05
CA LEU A 136 8.23 11.55 1.71
C LEU A 136 6.72 11.76 1.76
N VAL A 137 6.26 12.87 1.19
CA VAL A 137 4.85 13.09 0.87
C VAL A 137 4.72 13.19 -0.64
N TYR A 138 3.82 12.39 -1.21
CA TYR A 138 3.47 12.46 -2.62
C TYR A 138 1.99 12.83 -2.75
N VAL A 139 1.72 13.97 -3.39
CA VAL A 139 0.37 14.50 -3.55
C VAL A 139 -0.22 13.96 -4.85
N LEU A 140 -1.41 13.35 -4.73
CA LEU A 140 -2.21 12.80 -5.81
C LEU A 140 -3.55 13.54 -5.88
N SER A 141 -4.16 13.58 -7.07
CA SER A 141 -5.47 14.21 -7.31
C SER A 141 -6.28 13.42 -8.33
#